data_AF-A0A8E1WL63-F1
#
_entry.id   AF-A0A8E1WL63-F1
#
_cell.length_a   1.000
_cell.length_b   1.000
_cell.length_c   1.000
_cell.angle_alpha   90.00
_cell.angle_beta   90.00
_cell.angle_gamma   90.00
#
_symmetry.space_group_name_H-M   'P 1'
#
loop_
_entity.id
_entity.type
_entity.pdbx_description
1 polymer ?
#
loop_
_entity_poly.entity_id
_entity_poly.type
_entity_poly.pdbx_seq_one_letter_code
_entity_poly.pdbx_strand_id
1 'polypeptide(L)'
;MSAGKQSVLSEHKPLLPPVVGLAESLPKKDLEHITIEAIREHRRLRDGADALESSYSEQRSKSADTVGPSRLAWVSAMMQMHTQQTLLSTLLDVLGYVPDVPDDGIAQRA
;
A
#
# COMPACT_ATOMS: atom_id res chain seq x y z
N MET A 1 -27.18 1.94 35.78
CA MET A 1 -26.86 0.80 34.89
C MET A 1 -27.21 1.23 33.47
N SER A 2 -26.22 1.47 32.62
CA SER A 2 -26.44 1.72 31.20
C SER A 2 -25.35 0.98 30.44
N ALA A 3 -25.75 -0.15 29.85
CA ALA A 3 -24.96 -0.87 28.88
C ALA A 3 -25.09 -0.14 27.54
N GLY A 4 -23.98 0.12 26.86
CA GLY A 4 -24.00 0.95 25.67
C GLY A 4 -22.76 0.81 24.79
N LYS A 5 -22.68 -0.35 24.12
CA LYS A 5 -21.97 -0.61 22.86
C LYS A 5 -20.44 -0.59 22.91
N GLN A 6 -19.88 -1.77 23.20
CA GLN A 6 -18.64 -2.18 22.55
C GLN A 6 -18.92 -2.25 21.03
N SER A 7 -18.46 -1.23 20.31
CA SER A 7 -18.39 -1.27 18.86
C SER A 7 -17.36 -2.32 18.50
N VAL A 8 -17.81 -3.56 18.31
CA VAL A 8 -17.07 -4.59 17.60
C VAL A 8 -16.99 -4.08 16.15
N LEU A 9 -16.00 -3.23 15.89
CA LEU A 9 -15.53 -3.03 14.53
C LEU A 9 -14.88 -4.37 14.17
N SER A 10 -15.69 -5.27 13.62
CA SER A 10 -15.14 -6.34 12.79
C SER A 10 -14.41 -5.60 11.68
N GLU A 11 -13.10 -5.43 11.84
CA GLU A 11 -12.22 -4.91 10.80
C GLU A 11 -12.30 -5.89 9.64
N HIS A 12 -13.30 -5.71 8.78
CA HIS A 12 -13.35 -6.36 7.49
C HIS A 12 -12.19 -5.78 6.69
N LYS A 13 -10.99 -6.34 6.91
CA LYS A 13 -9.80 -6.03 6.13
C LYS A 13 -10.18 -6.23 4.67
N PRO A 14 -10.14 -5.18 3.83
CA PRO A 14 -10.61 -5.27 2.46
C PRO A 14 -9.66 -6.18 1.67
N LEU A 15 -10.03 -7.44 1.56
CA LEU A 15 -9.40 -8.38 0.63
C LEU A 15 -9.88 -8.09 -0.80
N LEU A 16 -9.04 -8.39 -1.78
CA LEU A 16 -9.40 -8.35 -3.20
C LEU A 16 -9.75 -9.77 -3.66
N PRO A 17 -11.03 -10.18 -3.77
CA PRO A 17 -11.39 -11.56 -4.10
C PRO A 17 -10.77 -12.10 -5.41
N PRO A 18 -10.64 -11.31 -6.50
CA PRO A 18 -9.94 -11.77 -7.69
C PRO A 18 -8.46 -12.09 -7.44
N VAL A 19 -7.79 -11.35 -6.56
CA VAL A 19 -6.39 -11.60 -6.20
C VAL A 19 -6.29 -12.84 -5.32
N VAL A 20 -7.22 -13.04 -4.39
CA VAL A 20 -7.27 -14.26 -3.56
C VAL A 20 -7.32 -15.50 -4.45
N GLY A 21 -8.24 -15.56 -5.40
CA GLY A 21 -8.38 -16.71 -6.30
C GLY A 21 -7.13 -16.98 -7.15
N LEU A 22 -6.40 -15.93 -7.56
CA LEU A 22 -5.11 -16.08 -8.25
C LEU A 22 -4.02 -16.58 -7.30
N ALA A 23 -3.90 -15.99 -6.12
CA ALA A 23 -2.86 -16.27 -5.14
C ALA A 23 -2.96 -17.68 -4.54
N GLU A 24 -4.18 -18.14 -4.24
CA GLU A 24 -4.43 -19.50 -3.73
C GLU A 24 -4.09 -20.60 -4.75
N SER A 25 -4.05 -20.27 -6.04
CA SER A 25 -3.69 -21.21 -7.11
C SER A 25 -2.18 -21.41 -7.29
N LEU A 26 -1.36 -20.57 -6.64
CA LEU A 26 0.09 -20.58 -6.82
C LEU A 26 0.80 -21.53 -5.85
N PRO A 27 1.93 -22.13 -6.28
CA PRO A 27 2.89 -22.70 -5.34
C PRO A 27 3.35 -21.66 -4.32
N LYS A 28 3.49 -22.07 -3.06
CA LYS A 28 3.84 -21.16 -1.94
C LYS A 28 5.09 -20.31 -2.22
N LYS A 29 6.11 -20.90 -2.84
CA LYS A 29 7.36 -20.20 -3.19
C LYS A 29 7.14 -19.06 -4.18
N ASP A 30 6.25 -19.25 -5.16
CA ASP A 30 5.95 -18.25 -6.18
C ASP A 30 5.09 -17.12 -5.60
N LEU A 31 4.13 -17.47 -4.73
CA LEU A 31 3.36 -16.48 -3.96
C LEU A 31 4.26 -15.62 -3.06
N GLU A 32 5.21 -16.24 -2.36
CA GLU A 32 6.17 -15.55 -1.51
C GLU A 32 7.03 -14.57 -2.34
N HIS A 33 7.54 -15.01 -3.49
CA HIS A 33 8.29 -14.16 -4.41
C HIS A 33 7.47 -12.94 -4.88
N ILE A 34 6.23 -13.14 -5.31
CA ILE A 34 5.33 -12.05 -5.71
C ILE A 34 5.06 -11.10 -4.53
N THR A 35 4.92 -11.63 -3.33
CA THR A 35 4.70 -10.84 -2.12
C THR A 35 5.91 -9.97 -1.78
N ILE A 36 7.14 -10.50 -1.94
CA ILE A 36 8.37 -9.71 -1.76
C ILE A 36 8.42 -8.55 -2.75
N GLU A 37 8.13 -8.79 -4.03
CA GLU A 37 8.09 -7.72 -5.05
C GLU A 37 6.98 -6.70 -4.75
N ALA A 38 5.83 -7.14 -4.26
CA ALA A 38 4.77 -6.23 -3.81
C ALA A 38 5.24 -5.38 -2.61
N ILE A 39 6.02 -5.92 -1.66
CA ILE A 39 6.57 -5.11 -0.56
C ILE A 39 7.52 -4.04 -1.11
N ARG A 40 8.41 -4.40 -2.04
CA ARG A 40 9.32 -3.44 -2.68
C ARG A 40 8.57 -2.33 -3.40
N GLU A 41 7.57 -2.70 -4.21
CA GLU A 41 6.76 -1.72 -4.94
C GLU A 41 5.96 -0.82 -3.99
N HIS A 42 5.43 -1.36 -2.88
CA HIS A 42 4.77 -0.56 -1.85
C HIS A 42 5.69 0.53 -1.30
N ARG A 43 6.92 0.15 -0.91
CA ARG A 43 7.93 1.07 -0.38
C ARG A 43 8.27 2.14 -1.40
N ARG A 44 8.51 1.75 -2.65
CA ARG A 44 8.80 2.69 -3.75
C ARG A 44 7.66 3.70 -3.98
N LEU A 45 6.41 3.24 -3.99
CA LEU A 45 5.25 4.12 -4.16
C LEU A 45 5.06 5.08 -2.98
N ARG A 46 5.28 4.59 -1.76
CA ARG A 46 5.24 5.40 -0.55
C ARG A 46 6.31 6.50 -0.61
N ASP A 47 7.56 6.16 -0.87
CA ASP A 47 8.66 7.12 -0.97
C ASP A 47 8.38 8.18 -2.07
N GLY A 48 7.79 7.76 -3.19
CA GLY A 48 7.37 8.66 -4.26
C GLY A 48 6.24 9.62 -3.85
N ALA A 49 5.26 9.14 -3.07
CA ALA A 49 4.17 9.98 -2.56
C ALA A 49 4.68 10.97 -1.51
N ASP A 50 5.55 10.53 -0.59
CA ASP A 50 6.15 11.35 0.46
C ASP A 50 6.99 12.51 -0.15
N ALA A 51 7.73 12.23 -1.24
CA ALA A 51 8.47 13.27 -1.96
C ALA A 51 7.56 14.34 -2.58
N LEU A 52 6.35 13.97 -3.04
CA LEU A 52 5.38 14.90 -3.62
C LEU A 52 4.66 15.75 -2.56
N GLU A 53 4.44 15.21 -1.36
CA GLU A 53 3.77 15.93 -0.26
C GLU A 53 4.50 17.23 0.07
N SER A 54 5.83 17.14 0.19
CA SER A 54 6.70 18.29 0.43
C SER A 54 6.48 19.39 -0.62
N SER A 55 6.40 19.02 -1.91
CA SER A 55 6.28 19.98 -3.02
C SER A 55 4.93 20.72 -3.09
N TYR A 56 3.82 20.05 -2.77
CA TYR A 56 2.50 20.70 -2.84
C TYR A 56 2.21 21.55 -1.59
N SER A 57 2.72 21.15 -0.42
CA SER A 57 2.50 21.91 0.82
C SER A 57 2.91 23.39 0.68
N GLU A 58 3.94 23.66 -0.11
CA GLU A 58 4.47 24.99 -0.45
C GLU A 58 3.62 25.74 -1.50
N GLN A 59 2.84 25.02 -2.31
CA GLN A 59 2.14 25.51 -3.50
C GLN A 59 0.61 25.53 -3.34
N ARG A 60 0.11 25.66 -2.11
CA ARG A 60 -1.32 25.65 -1.80
C ARG A 60 -2.07 26.79 -2.50
N SER A 61 -2.53 26.54 -3.73
CA SER A 61 -3.40 27.43 -4.49
C SER A 61 -4.72 27.65 -3.74
N LYS A 62 -5.18 28.91 -3.72
CA LYS A 62 -6.49 29.33 -3.17
C LYS A 62 -7.56 29.46 -4.26
N SER A 63 -7.36 28.87 -5.46
CA SER A 63 -8.37 28.88 -6.52
C SER A 63 -9.59 28.03 -6.15
N ALA A 64 -10.79 28.54 -6.38
CA ALA A 64 -12.04 27.92 -5.94
C ALA A 64 -12.42 26.63 -6.67
N ASP A 65 -11.96 26.43 -7.92
CA ASP A 65 -12.48 25.35 -8.78
C ASP A 65 -11.55 24.13 -8.90
N THR A 66 -10.25 24.28 -8.62
CA THR A 66 -9.28 23.17 -8.70
C THR A 66 -8.21 23.24 -7.61
N VAL A 67 -7.61 22.09 -7.32
CA VAL A 67 -6.61 21.93 -6.25
C VAL A 67 -5.16 22.14 -6.72
N GLY A 68 -4.97 22.45 -8.01
CA GLY A 68 -3.67 22.62 -8.66
C GLY A 68 -2.97 21.31 -9.06
N PRO A 69 -2.05 21.36 -10.05
CA PRO A 69 -1.40 20.17 -10.61
C PRO A 69 -0.58 19.39 -9.57
N SER A 70 0.10 20.07 -8.65
CA SER A 70 0.94 19.42 -7.63
C SER A 70 0.13 18.62 -6.61
N ARG A 71 -1.04 19.14 -6.19
CA ARG A 71 -1.97 18.35 -5.34
C ARG A 71 -2.57 17.19 -6.10
N LEU A 72 -2.94 17.39 -7.36
CA LEU A 72 -3.48 16.30 -8.19
C LEU A 72 -2.44 15.18 -8.35
N ALA A 73 -1.17 15.51 -8.57
CA ALA A 73 -0.09 14.54 -8.64
C ALA A 73 0.07 13.77 -7.32
N TRP A 74 0.09 14.47 -6.19
CA TRP A 74 0.15 13.82 -4.88
C TRP A 74 -1.07 12.93 -4.60
N VAL A 75 -2.29 13.39 -4.90
CA VAL A 75 -3.51 12.57 -4.74
C VAL A 75 -3.43 11.31 -5.61
N SER A 76 -2.98 11.43 -6.85
CA SER A 76 -2.81 10.28 -7.74
C SER A 76 -1.78 9.28 -7.20
N ALA A 77 -0.65 9.77 -6.67
CA ALA A 77 0.37 8.92 -6.05
C ALA A 77 -0.17 8.21 -4.79
N MET A 78 -0.90 8.93 -3.93
CA MET A 78 -1.55 8.34 -2.74
C MET A 78 -2.60 7.29 -3.10
N MET A 79 -3.38 7.51 -4.16
CA MET A 79 -4.32 6.51 -4.67
C MET A 79 -3.59 5.23 -5.10
N GLN A 80 -2.52 5.35 -5.88
CA GLN A 80 -1.71 4.20 -6.30
C GLN A 80 -1.10 3.47 -5.10
N MET A 81 -0.53 4.22 -4.14
CA MET A 81 0.05 3.65 -2.92
C MET A 81 -0.99 2.86 -2.11
N HIS A 82 -2.20 3.39 -1.91
CA HIS A 82 -3.26 2.68 -1.17
C HIS A 82 -3.87 1.50 -1.93
N THR A 83 -4.04 1.62 -3.25
CA THR A 83 -4.44 0.48 -4.10
C THR A 83 -3.41 -0.65 -3.97
N GLN A 84 -2.13 -0.31 -4.05
CA GLN A 84 -1.05 -1.27 -3.91
C GLN A 84 -1.02 -1.86 -2.48
N GLN A 85 -1.21 -1.05 -1.43
CA GLN A 85 -1.26 -1.53 -0.05
C GLN A 85 -2.39 -2.55 0.17
N THR A 86 -3.54 -2.36 -0.51
CA THR A 86 -4.68 -3.29 -0.47
C THR A 86 -4.33 -4.61 -1.16
N LEU A 87 -3.63 -4.56 -2.29
CA LEU A 87 -3.07 -5.73 -2.95
C LEU A 87 -2.07 -6.46 -2.04
N LEU A 88 -1.08 -5.76 -1.49
CA LEU A 88 -0.08 -6.33 -0.58
C LEU A 88 -0.74 -6.96 0.65
N SER A 89 -1.71 -6.27 1.24
CA SER A 89 -2.47 -6.77 2.39
C SER A 89 -3.20 -8.09 2.07
N THR A 90 -3.76 -8.20 0.87
CA THR A 90 -4.42 -9.43 0.39
C THR A 90 -3.41 -10.56 0.20
N LEU A 91 -2.25 -10.28 -0.42
CA LEU A 91 -1.19 -11.27 -0.63
C LEU A 91 -0.64 -11.81 0.70
N LEU A 92 -0.41 -10.93 1.67
CA LEU A 92 0.05 -11.30 3.02
C LEU A 92 -0.96 -12.19 3.76
N ASP A 93 -2.26 -11.93 3.60
CA ASP A 93 -3.30 -12.77 4.21
C ASP A 93 -3.35 -14.17 3.60
N VAL A 94 -3.20 -14.28 2.27
CA VAL A 94 -3.13 -15.59 1.59
C VAL A 94 -1.81 -16.32 1.91
N LEU A 95 -0.69 -15.60 1.98
CA LEU A 95 0.63 -16.17 2.31
C LEU A 95 0.70 -16.63 3.77
N GLY A 96 0.00 -15.93 4.67
CA GLY A 96 -0.11 -16.24 6.10
C GLY A 96 1.04 -15.72 6.97
N TYR A 97 1.98 -14.97 6.41
CA TYR A 97 3.09 -14.33 7.13
C TYR A 97 3.70 -13.19 6.29
N VAL A 98 4.53 -12.35 6.92
CA VAL A 98 5.33 -11.32 6.24
C VAL A 98 6.69 -11.92 5.90
N PRO A 99 7.07 -12.04 4.61
CA PRO A 99 8.36 -12.59 4.22
C PRO A 99 9.49 -11.62 4.55
N ASP A 100 10.69 -12.16 4.74
CA ASP A 100 11.89 -11.34 4.83
C ASP A 100 12.17 -10.72 3.45
N VAL A 101 12.42 -9.40 3.45
CA VAL A 101 12.69 -8.66 2.22
C VAL A 101 14.10 -8.12 2.34
N PRO A 102 15.08 -8.70 1.60
CA PRO A 102 16.43 -8.20 1.60
C PRO A 102 16.40 -6.72 1.25
N ASP A 103 17.07 -5.90 2.08
CA ASP A 103 17.24 -4.49 1.78
C ASP A 103 17.86 -4.34 0.39
N ASP A 104 17.32 -3.43 -0.41
CA ASP A 104 17.77 -3.19 -1.79
C ASP A 104 19.21 -2.60 -1.86
N GLY A 105 19.98 -2.63 -0.75
CA GLY A 105 21.38 -2.23 -0.74
C GLY A 105 22.16 -2.48 0.55
N ILE A 106 22.63 -3.71 0.77
CA ILE A 106 24.01 -3.99 1.26
C ILE A 106 24.51 -5.29 0.63
N ALA A 107 24.61 -5.35 -0.71
CA ALA A 107 25.18 -6.51 -1.38
C ALA A 107 25.95 -6.15 -2.67
N GLN A 108 26.75 -5.08 -2.69
CA GLN A 108 27.86 -4.98 -3.66
C GLN A 108 28.87 -3.85 -3.39
N ARG A 109 29.57 -3.86 -2.24
CA ARG A 109 30.87 -3.18 -2.08
C ARG A 109 31.69 -3.90 -1.00
N ALA A 110 32.34 -4.99 -1.39
CA ALA A 110 33.47 -5.58 -0.69
C ALA A 110 34.61 -5.73 -1.69
#